data_AF-A0A3M6T8N2-F1
#
_entry.id   AF-A0A3M6T8N2-F1
#
_cell.length_a   1.000
_cell.length_b   1.000
_cell.length_c   1.000
_cell.angle_alpha   90.00
_cell.angle_beta   90.00
_cell.angle_gamma   90.00
#
_symmetry.space_group_name_H-M   'P 1'
#
loop_
_entity.id
_entity.type
_entity.pdbx_description
1 polymer ?
#
loop_
_entity_poly.entity_id
_entity_poly.type
_entity_poly.pdbx_seq_one_letter_code
_entity_poly.pdbx_strand_id
1 'polypeptide(L)'
;MKSTATLINVGRGETVNHADLTVALQKGVIKAAALDVTDPPVLPRDHPLLNMSNVIITPHIAYLTTSVQQLRCSTSLDNLRAGVKGQGFGLLSATSWLTEGDLLATCSDPLPDDIPARGGADSTSVGVLFFPPHGSHHW
;
A
#
# COMPACT_ATOMS: atom_id res chain seq x y z
N MET A 1 -14.97 -18.02 -6.36
CA MET A 1 -14.46 -18.40 -5.02
C MET A 1 -15.28 -19.56 -4.47
N LYS A 2 -14.80 -20.28 -3.45
CA LYS A 2 -15.61 -21.31 -2.77
C LYS A 2 -16.78 -20.63 -2.03
N SER A 3 -17.93 -21.28 -1.96
CA SER A 3 -19.11 -20.79 -1.21
C SER A 3 -18.84 -20.60 0.28
N THR A 4 -17.87 -21.33 0.83
CA THR A 4 -17.45 -21.24 2.24
C THR A 4 -16.37 -20.18 2.49
N ALA A 5 -15.89 -19.50 1.45
CA ALA A 5 -14.76 -18.56 1.58
C ALA A 5 -15.17 -17.24 2.24
N THR A 6 -14.22 -16.64 2.97
CA THR A 6 -14.29 -15.27 3.46
C THR A 6 -13.29 -14.41 2.71
N LEU A 7 -13.73 -13.30 2.13
CA LEU A 7 -12.84 -12.30 1.52
C LEU A 7 -12.31 -11.37 2.61
N ILE A 8 -11.00 -11.10 2.64
CA ILE A 8 -10.39 -10.12 3.54
C ILE A 8 -9.64 -9.09 2.70
N ASN A 9 -9.97 -7.80 2.85
CA ASN A 9 -9.26 -6.71 2.18
C ASN A 9 -8.77 -5.66 3.19
N VAL A 10 -7.45 -5.58 3.36
CA VAL A 10 -6.72 -4.58 4.14
C VAL A 10 -5.73 -3.78 3.26
N GLY A 11 -5.87 -3.90 1.93
CA GLY A 11 -4.97 -3.29 0.95
C GLY A 11 -5.44 -1.92 0.49
N ARG A 12 -6.24 -1.87 -0.57
CA ARG A 12 -6.87 -0.65 -1.10
C ARG A 12 -8.33 -0.90 -1.41
N GLY A 13 -9.18 0.12 -1.28
CA GLY A 13 -10.61 -0.01 -1.58
C GLY A 13 -10.88 -0.35 -3.04
N GLU A 14 -10.13 0.28 -3.94
CA GLU A 14 -10.26 0.14 -5.40
C GLU A 14 -9.96 -1.27 -5.93
N THR A 15 -9.30 -2.14 -5.15
CA THR A 15 -8.99 -3.51 -5.61
C THR A 15 -10.22 -4.41 -5.66
N VAL A 16 -11.34 -4.00 -5.04
CA VAL A 16 -12.57 -4.77 -4.99
C VAL A 16 -13.74 -3.91 -5.47
N ASN A 17 -14.48 -4.41 -6.47
CA ASN A 17 -15.75 -3.83 -6.84
C ASN A 17 -16.81 -4.11 -5.75
N HIS A 18 -17.19 -3.09 -5.00
CA HIS A 18 -18.13 -3.20 -3.88
C HIS A 18 -19.55 -3.61 -4.32
N ALA A 19 -19.97 -3.26 -5.54
CA ALA A 19 -21.26 -3.68 -6.07
C ALA A 19 -21.29 -5.19 -6.34
N ASP A 20 -20.26 -5.71 -7.02
CA ASP A 20 -20.13 -7.15 -7.28
C ASP A 20 -19.97 -7.95 -6.00
N LEU A 21 -19.18 -7.43 -5.04
CA LEU A 21 -19.03 -8.02 -3.72
C LEU A 21 -20.38 -8.11 -2.99
N THR A 22 -21.16 -7.03 -3.02
CA THR A 22 -22.51 -6.99 -2.41
C THR A 22 -23.40 -8.08 -3.00
N VAL A 23 -23.44 -8.19 -4.33
CA VAL A 23 -24.23 -9.21 -5.03
C VAL A 23 -23.75 -10.62 -4.68
N ALA A 24 -22.44 -10.84 -4.64
CA ALA A 24 -21.87 -12.15 -4.30
C ALA A 24 -22.21 -12.58 -2.87
N LEU A 25 -22.19 -11.65 -1.92
CA LEU A 25 -22.55 -11.91 -0.51
C LEU A 25 -24.06 -12.14 -0.34
N GLN A 26 -24.91 -11.36 -1.02
CA GLN A 26 -26.36 -11.53 -0.97
C GLN A 26 -26.80 -12.87 -1.57
N LYS A 27 -26.14 -13.31 -2.65
CA LYS A 27 -26.43 -14.58 -3.31
C LYS A 27 -25.73 -15.79 -2.68
N GLY A 28 -24.93 -15.59 -1.63
CA GLY A 28 -24.18 -16.68 -0.97
C GLY A 28 -23.10 -17.31 -1.85
N VAL A 29 -22.58 -16.58 -2.85
CA VAL A 29 -21.45 -17.03 -3.69
C VAL A 29 -20.18 -17.14 -2.86
N ILE A 30 -20.05 -16.30 -1.84
CA ILE A 30 -19.05 -16.38 -0.77
C ILE A 30 -19.76 -16.25 0.58
N LYS A 31 -19.12 -16.76 1.64
CA LYS A 31 -19.71 -16.80 2.98
C LYS A 31 -19.77 -15.42 3.62
N ALA A 32 -18.65 -14.68 3.57
CA ALA A 32 -18.49 -13.45 4.31
C ALA A 32 -17.41 -12.54 3.72
N ALA A 33 -17.35 -11.29 4.18
CA ALA A 33 -16.26 -10.37 3.89
C ALA A 33 -15.82 -9.58 5.13
N ALA A 34 -14.52 -9.26 5.22
CA ALA A 34 -13.95 -8.36 6.21
C ALA A 34 -13.11 -7.30 5.48
N LEU A 35 -13.48 -6.02 5.59
CA LEU A 35 -12.85 -4.92 4.87
C LEU A 35 -12.35 -3.86 5.85
N ASP A 36 -11.06 -3.50 5.79
CA ASP A 36 -10.56 -2.29 6.46
C ASP A 36 -10.53 -1.09 5.51
N VAL A 37 -10.57 -1.35 4.21
CA VAL A 37 -10.50 -0.34 3.15
C VAL A 37 -11.72 -0.45 2.26
N THR A 38 -12.26 0.69 1.86
CA THR A 38 -13.41 0.79 0.96
C THR A 38 -13.16 1.90 -0.07
N ASP A 39 -13.95 1.91 -1.14
CA ASP A 39 -13.93 2.96 -2.15
C ASP A 39 -15.38 3.40 -2.45
N PRO A 40 -15.78 4.64 -2.11
CA PRO A 40 -14.98 5.68 -1.45
C PRO A 40 -14.53 5.25 -0.04
N PRO A 41 -13.48 5.87 0.55
CA PRO A 41 -12.88 5.47 1.83
C PRO A 41 -13.86 5.45 3.02
N VAL A 42 -14.96 6.21 2.89
CA VAL A 42 -16.12 6.14 3.76
C VAL A 42 -17.33 5.87 2.88
N LEU A 43 -17.91 4.68 3.02
CA LEU A 43 -19.10 4.31 2.26
C LEU A 43 -20.29 5.23 2.62
N PRO A 44 -21.20 5.48 1.66
CA PRO A 44 -22.50 6.09 1.96
C PRO A 44 -23.23 5.34 3.08
N ARG A 45 -23.94 6.07 3.96
CA ARG A 45 -24.60 5.47 5.14
C ARG A 45 -25.68 4.45 4.79
N ASP A 46 -26.25 4.57 3.61
CA ASP A 46 -27.24 3.67 3.02
C ASP A 46 -26.62 2.50 2.24
N HIS A 47 -25.28 2.41 2.18
CA HIS A 47 -24.61 1.37 1.42
C HIS A 47 -24.93 -0.04 1.99
N PRO A 48 -25.39 -1.00 1.16
CA PRO A 48 -25.87 -2.31 1.62
C PRO A 48 -24.86 -3.06 2.51
N LEU A 49 -23.58 -3.05 2.16
CA LEU A 49 -22.51 -3.72 2.92
C LEU A 49 -22.46 -3.34 4.40
N LEU A 50 -22.89 -2.13 4.78
CA LEU A 50 -22.90 -1.69 6.18
C LEU A 50 -23.98 -2.39 7.03
N ASN A 51 -25.00 -2.97 6.39
CA ASN A 51 -26.15 -3.60 7.05
C ASN A 51 -26.13 -5.14 6.95
N MET A 52 -25.13 -5.72 6.29
CA MET A 52 -25.06 -7.18 6.08
C MET A 52 -24.45 -7.88 7.29
N SER A 53 -25.13 -8.92 7.80
CA SER A 53 -24.67 -9.68 8.98
C SER A 53 -23.42 -10.54 8.74
N ASN A 54 -23.10 -10.80 7.47
CA ASN A 54 -21.90 -11.54 7.05
C ASN A 54 -20.77 -10.63 6.56
N VAL A 55 -20.80 -9.35 6.93
CA VAL A 55 -19.78 -8.36 6.59
C VAL A 55 -19.28 -7.65 7.83
N ILE A 56 -17.97 -7.50 7.94
CA ILE A 56 -17.31 -6.65 8.94
C ILE A 56 -16.56 -5.56 8.19
N ILE A 57 -16.81 -4.30 8.55
CA ILE A 57 -16.07 -3.16 8.00
C ILE A 57 -15.45 -2.37 9.14
N THR A 58 -14.15 -2.11 9.06
CA THR A 58 -13.42 -1.23 9.97
C THR A 58 -13.02 0.06 9.25
N PRO A 59 -12.93 1.22 9.94
CA PRO A 59 -12.73 2.51 9.29
C PRO A 59 -11.25 2.80 8.97
N HIS A 60 -10.60 1.94 8.19
CA HIS A 60 -9.19 2.05 7.79
C HIS A 60 -8.22 2.21 8.97
N ILE A 61 -8.32 1.28 9.93
CA ILE A 61 -7.60 1.32 11.21
C ILE A 61 -6.64 0.14 11.41
N ALA A 62 -6.46 -0.74 10.41
CA ALA A 62 -5.57 -1.89 10.56
C ALA A 62 -4.12 -1.47 10.90
N TYR A 63 -3.70 -0.27 10.51
CA TYR A 63 -2.38 0.27 10.81
C TYR A 63 -2.28 0.94 12.20
N LEU A 64 -3.38 1.20 12.90
CA LEU A 64 -3.42 2.03 14.13
C LEU A 64 -2.97 1.28 15.39
N THR A 65 -1.89 0.50 15.30
CA THR A 65 -1.25 -0.10 16.47
C THR A 65 -0.16 0.83 17.02
N THR A 66 0.08 0.80 18.34
CA THR A 66 1.08 1.67 18.97
C THR A 66 2.47 1.54 18.35
N SER A 67 2.90 0.31 18.05
CA SER A 67 4.22 0.04 17.45
C SER A 67 4.34 0.60 16.03
N VAL A 68 3.31 0.40 15.19
CA VAL A 68 3.30 0.94 13.82
C VAL A 68 3.25 2.47 13.85
N GLN A 69 2.48 3.06 14.76
CA GLN A 69 2.40 4.52 14.88
C GLN A 69 3.74 5.13 15.33
N GLN A 70 4.44 4.49 16.27
CA GLN A 70 5.78 4.92 16.68
C GLN A 70 6.78 4.86 15.51
N LEU A 71 6.80 3.74 14.78
CA LEU A 71 7.67 3.56 13.61
C LEU A 71 7.37 4.60 12.52
N ARG A 72 6.08 4.82 12.20
CA ARG A 72 5.66 5.81 11.21
C ARG A 72 6.09 7.22 11.60
N CYS A 73 5.93 7.59 12.87
CA CYS A 73 6.37 8.90 13.36
C CYS A 73 7.89 9.06 13.26
N SER A 74 8.67 8.07 13.71
CA SER A 74 10.14 8.14 13.62
C SER A 74 10.62 8.22 12.17
N THR A 75 10.11 7.36 11.29
CA THR A 75 10.49 7.35 9.86
C THR A 75 10.10 8.67 9.18
N SER A 76 8.93 9.23 9.51
CA SER A 76 8.51 10.52 8.94
C SER A 76 9.43 11.66 9.39
N LEU A 77 9.88 11.67 10.64
CA LEU A 77 10.84 12.65 11.15
C LEU A 77 12.21 12.51 10.48
N ASP A 78 12.67 11.29 10.25
CA ASP A 78 13.94 11.04 9.58
C ASP A 78 13.90 11.46 8.10
N ASN A 79 12.79 11.14 7.40
CA ASN A 79 12.54 11.63 6.04
C ASN A 79 12.51 13.16 5.98
N LEU A 80 11.86 13.83 6.94
CA LEU A 80 11.81 15.29 7.02
C LEU A 80 13.20 15.89 7.21
N ARG A 81 14.01 15.34 8.13
CA ARG A 81 15.39 15.78 8.38
C ARG A 81 16.27 15.63 7.15
N ALA A 82 16.13 14.52 6.42
CA ALA A 82 16.85 14.27 5.18
C ALA A 82 16.43 15.29 4.11
N GLY A 83 15.13 15.48 3.92
CA GLY A 83 14.58 16.43 2.94
C GLY A 83 15.07 17.87 3.16
N VAL A 84 15.09 18.36 4.40
CA VAL A 84 15.59 19.71 4.73
C VAL A 84 17.09 19.86 4.42
N LYS A 85 17.87 18.76 4.45
CA LYS A 85 19.29 18.75 4.09
C LYS A 85 19.55 18.51 2.60
N GLY A 86 18.50 18.37 1.78
CA GLY A 86 18.63 17.97 0.38
C GLY A 86 19.11 16.52 0.21
N GLN A 87 18.95 15.68 1.23
CA GLN A 87 19.34 14.27 1.21
C GLN A 87 18.13 13.41 0.83
N GLY A 88 18.31 12.47 -0.08
CA GLY A 88 17.30 11.47 -0.40
C GLY A 88 17.23 10.39 0.68
N PHE A 89 16.08 10.23 1.33
CA PHE A 89 15.80 9.12 2.24
C PHE A 89 14.32 8.72 2.16
N GLY A 90 14.04 7.42 1.99
CA GLY A 90 12.66 6.90 1.99
C GLY A 90 11.75 7.39 0.85
N LEU A 91 12.31 7.73 -0.31
CA LEU A 91 11.56 8.28 -1.44
C LEU A 91 10.77 7.19 -2.20
N LEU A 92 9.50 7.48 -2.50
CA LEU A 92 8.66 6.63 -3.36
C LEU A 92 9.01 6.79 -4.85
N SER A 93 9.45 7.98 -5.24
CA SER A 93 10.03 8.25 -6.56
C SER A 93 11.22 9.18 -6.41
N ALA A 94 12.39 8.77 -6.89
CA ALA A 94 13.58 9.60 -6.91
C ALA A 94 13.38 10.87 -7.76
N THR A 95 12.50 10.81 -8.77
CA THR A 95 12.23 11.93 -9.68
C THR A 95 11.45 13.08 -9.07
N SER A 96 10.91 12.91 -7.85
CA SER A 96 10.17 13.98 -7.17
C SER A 96 11.03 15.12 -6.65
N TRP A 97 12.36 14.97 -6.69
CA TRP A 97 13.33 15.98 -6.25
C TRP A 97 14.43 16.28 -7.28
N LEU A 98 14.35 15.72 -8.49
CA LEU A 98 15.32 16.02 -9.55
C LEU A 98 14.94 17.35 -10.19
N THR A 99 15.88 18.30 -10.21
CA THR A 99 15.83 19.39 -11.18
C THR A 99 16.23 18.84 -12.55
N GLU A 100 15.90 19.53 -13.67
CA GLU A 100 16.26 19.06 -15.02
C GLU A 100 17.76 18.71 -15.19
N GLY A 101 18.65 19.27 -14.34
CA GLY A 101 20.07 18.95 -14.32
C GLY A 101 20.45 17.61 -13.67
N ASP A 102 19.60 17.04 -12.83
CA ASP A 102 19.93 15.85 -12.02
C ASP A 102 19.54 14.52 -12.70
N LEU A 103 18.77 14.58 -13.79
CA LEU A 103 18.32 13.41 -14.57
C LEU A 103 19.45 12.68 -15.31
N LEU A 104 20.63 13.31 -15.46
CA LEU A 104 21.79 12.72 -16.16
C LEU A 104 22.76 11.97 -15.23
N ALA A 105 22.60 12.05 -13.91
CA ALA A 105 23.57 11.48 -12.95
C ALA A 105 23.22 10.05 -12.48
N THR A 106 22.03 9.51 -12.76
CA THR A 106 21.53 8.29 -12.09
C THR A 106 22.02 6.96 -12.67
N CYS A 107 23.15 6.91 -13.36
CA CYS A 107 23.70 5.66 -13.88
C CYS A 107 25.22 5.57 -13.69
N SER A 108 25.79 5.91 -12.52
CA SER A 108 27.20 5.57 -12.21
C SER A 108 27.62 5.59 -10.73
N ASP A 109 26.86 6.21 -9.82
CA ASP A 109 27.40 6.40 -8.46
C ASP A 109 27.12 5.21 -7.52
N PRO A 110 28.14 4.63 -6.87
CA PRO A 110 27.96 3.58 -5.89
C PRO A 110 27.30 4.12 -4.61
N LEU A 111 26.47 3.27 -3.99
CA LEU A 111 25.86 3.56 -2.69
C LEU A 111 26.95 3.86 -1.64
N PRO A 112 26.78 4.87 -0.77
CA PRO A 112 27.73 5.15 0.30
C PRO A 112 27.76 4.00 1.32
N ASP A 113 28.97 3.60 1.72
CA ASP A 113 29.27 2.46 2.61
C ASP A 113 28.76 2.62 4.07
N ASP A 114 28.17 3.77 4.41
CA ASP A 114 27.92 4.17 5.80
C ASP A 114 26.47 3.99 6.27
N ILE A 115 25.74 2.99 5.76
CA ILE A 115 24.49 2.56 6.42
C ILE A 115 24.86 1.62 7.56
N PRO A 116 24.67 1.99 8.84
CA PRO A 116 24.95 1.07 9.94
C PRO A 116 24.01 -0.13 9.80
N ALA A 117 24.60 -1.30 9.58
CA ALA A 117 23.91 -2.58 9.65
C ALA A 117 23.33 -2.74 11.06
N ARG A 118 22.07 -2.34 11.26
CA ARG A 118 21.32 -2.76 12.44
C ARG A 118 20.90 -4.20 12.22
N GLY A 119 21.64 -5.08 12.87
CA GLY A 119 21.48 -6.53 12.82
C GLY A 119 20.07 -7.01 13.18
N GLY A 120 19.74 -8.16 12.60
CA GLY A 120 18.58 -8.97 12.97
C GLY A 120 17.38 -8.88 12.03
N ALA A 121 17.58 -8.95 10.71
CA ALA A 121 16.50 -9.30 9.79
C ALA A 121 16.33 -10.82 9.76
N ASP A 122 15.29 -11.33 10.43
CA ASP A 122 14.67 -12.56 9.99
C ASP A 122 13.97 -12.27 8.65
N SER A 123 14.15 -13.20 7.73
CA SER A 123 13.84 -13.09 6.31
C SER A 123 12.36 -12.83 6.03
N THR A 124 12.05 -11.68 5.42
CA THR A 124 10.91 -11.60 4.47
C THR A 124 11.21 -10.50 3.46
N SER A 125 11.92 -10.91 2.41
CA SER A 125 12.14 -10.14 1.19
C SER A 125 10.78 -9.85 0.53
N VAL A 126 10.30 -8.62 0.66
CA VAL A 126 9.31 -8.08 -0.29
C VAL A 126 10.09 -7.71 -1.55
N GLY A 127 10.30 -8.70 -2.41
CA GLY A 127 10.81 -8.47 -3.76
C GLY A 127 9.75 -7.76 -4.58
N VAL A 128 9.96 -6.48 -4.86
CA VAL A 128 9.22 -5.77 -5.91
C VAL A 128 9.86 -6.17 -7.24
N LEU A 129 9.23 -7.11 -7.95
CA LEU A 129 9.58 -7.39 -9.34
C LEU A 129 9.18 -6.19 -10.20
N PHE A 130 10.19 -5.48 -10.70
CA PHE A 130 10.02 -4.42 -11.68
C PHE A 130 9.86 -5.05 -13.07
N PHE A 131 8.69 -4.88 -13.70
CA PHE A 131 8.55 -5.15 -15.13
C PHE A 131 9.05 -3.92 -15.91
N PRO A 132 10.00 -4.06 -16.85
CA PRO A 132 10.42 -2.95 -17.69
C PRO A 132 9.29 -2.53 -18.63
N PRO A 133 9.21 -1.25 -19.03
CA PRO A 133 8.21 -0.78 -19.99
C PRO A 133 8.48 -1.42 -21.36
N HIS A 134 7.50 -2.16 -21.88
CA HIS A 134 7.55 -2.67 -23.24
C HIS A 134 7.64 -1.50 -24.23
N GLY A 135 8.72 -1.51 -25.01
CA GLY A 135 8.89 -0.62 -26.14
C GLY A 135 7.76 -0.77 -27.15
N SER A 136 7.34 0.37 -27.68
CA SER A 136 6.51 0.54 -28.86
C SER A 136 6.99 -0.36 -30.01
N HIS A 137 6.17 -1.32 -30.43
CA HIS A 137 6.21 -1.87 -31.78
C HIS A 137 4.80 -1.99 -32.33
N HIS A 138 4.73 -1.67 -33.62
CA HIS A 138 3.56 -1.54 -34.45
C HIS A 138 2.87 -2.89 -34.72
N TRP A 139 1.55 -2.77 -34.97
CA TRP A 139 0.56 -3.74 -35.46
C TRP A 139 -0.11 -4.63 -34.42
#